data_AF-A0A520D337-F1
#
_entry.id   AF-A0A520D337-F1
#
_cell.length_a   1.000
_cell.length_b   1.000
_cell.length_c   1.000
_cell.angle_alpha   90.00
_cell.angle_beta   90.00
_cell.angle_gamma   90.00
#
_symmetry.space_group_name_H-M   'P 1'
#
loop_
_entity.id
_entity.type
_entity.pdbx_description
1 polymer ?
#
loop_
_entity_poly.entity_id
_entity_poly.type
_entity_poly.pdbx_seq_one_letter_code
_entity_poly.pdbx_strand_id
1 'polypeptide(L)' 'MNHNYFVYILTNKNKTVLYTGVTNDLETRLRQHFENTEHK' A
#
# COMPACT_ATOMS: atom_id res chain seq x y z
N MET A 1 5.21 15.82 -18.64
CA MET A 1 4.14 15.61 -17.63
C MET A 1 3.74 14.14 -17.71
N ASN A 2 4.50 13.23 -17.08
CA ASN A 2 4.12 11.83 -16.99
C ASN A 2 3.53 11.59 -15.61
N HIS A 3 2.27 11.19 -15.56
CA HIS A 3 1.61 10.76 -14.34
C HIS A 3 1.59 9.24 -14.33
N ASN A 4 2.23 8.66 -13.31
CA ASN A 4 2.16 7.23 -13.08
C ASN A 4 0.96 6.97 -12.16
N TYR A 5 0.20 5.92 -12.46
CA TYR A 5 -0.88 5.43 -11.62
C TYR A 5 -0.73 3.92 -11.46
N PHE A 6 -0.74 3.46 -10.22
CA PHE A 6 -0.60 2.07 -9.85
C PHE A 6 -1.86 1.60 -9.14
N VAL A 7 -2.44 0.51 -9.62
CA VAL A 7 -3.47 -0.25 -8.90
C VAL A 7 -2.78 -1.42 -8.22
N TYR A 8 -3.07 -1.64 -6.94
CA TYR A 8 -2.38 -2.67 -6.15
C TYR A 8 -3.35 -3.48 -5.29
N ILE A 9 -2.90 -4.69 -4.94
CA ILE A 9 -3.50 -5.57 -3.94
C ILE A 9 -2.44 -5.85 -2.87
N LEU A 10 -2.74 -5.58 -1.61
CA LEU A 10 -1.90 -5.88 -0.44
C LEU A 10 -2.62 -6.86 0.49
N THR A 11 -1.86 -7.49 1.38
CA THR A 11 -2.43 -8.35 2.41
C THR A 11 -1.76 -8.09 3.76
N ASN A 12 -2.47 -8.38 4.85
CA ASN A 12 -1.88 -8.35 6.18
C ASN A 12 -0.86 -9.50 6.35
N LYS A 13 0.01 -9.40 7.36
CA LYS A 13 1.06 -10.41 7.64
C LYS A 13 0.52 -11.85 7.72
N ASN A 14 -0.69 -12.02 8.24
CA ASN A 14 -1.34 -13.33 8.40
C ASN A 14 -2.08 -13.81 7.14
N LYS A 15 -2.08 -13.02 6.05
CA LYS A 15 -2.73 -13.34 4.77
C LYS A 15 -4.23 -13.64 4.86
N THR A 16 -4.91 -13.02 5.82
CA THR A 16 -6.35 -13.21 6.07
C THR A 16 -7.20 -12.09 5.49
N VAL A 17 -6.61 -10.93 5.18
CA VAL A 17 -7.31 -9.75 4.66
C VAL A 17 -6.59 -9.24 3.43
N LEU A 18 -7.35 -8.90 2.38
CA LEU A 18 -6.86 -8.24 1.18
C LEU A 18 -7.30 -6.77 1.17
N TYR A 19 -6.39 -5.89 0.75
CA TYR A 19 -6.63 -4.47 0.57
C TYR A 19 -6.35 -4.10 -0.87
N THR A 20 -7.25 -3.34 -1.50
CA THR A 20 -7.05 -2.80 -2.84
C THR A 20 -6.86 -1.29 -2.78
N GLY A 21 -6.03 -0.72 -3.64
CA GLY A 21 -5.84 0.72 -3.67
C GLY A 21 -5.21 1.24 -4.95
N VAL A 22 -5.18 2.57 -5.06
CA VAL A 22 -4.53 3.30 -6.14
C VAL A 22 -3.53 4.31 -5.56
N THR A 23 -2.42 4.52 -6.24
CA THR A 23 -1.40 5.52 -5.87
C THR A 23 -0.60 5.97 -7.08
N ASN A 24 -0.01 7.15 -7.01
CA ASN A 24 0.95 7.63 -8.00
C ASN A 24 2.40 7.28 -7.65
N ASP A 25 2.61 6.83 -6.41
CA ASP A 25 3.90 6.39 -5.85
C ASP A 25 3.66 5.17 -4.97
N LEU A 26 4.15 4.01 -5.43
CA LEU A 26 3.97 2.74 -4.73
C LEU A 26 4.90 2.58 -3.53
N GLU A 27 6.13 3.10 -3.61
CA GLU A 27 7.13 2.98 -2.56
C GLU A 27 6.73 3.77 -1.31
N THR A 28 6.37 5.05 -1.49
CA THR A 28 5.88 5.89 -0.40
C THR A 28 4.63 5.29 0.25
N ARG A 29 3.72 4.73 -0.57
CA ARG A 29 2.49 4.10 -0.07
C ARG A 29 2.77 2.86 0.77
N LEU A 30 3.72 2.02 0.38
CA LEU A 30 4.11 0.84 1.16
C LEU A 30 4.71 1.25 2.50
N ARG A 31 5.62 2.24 2.53
CA ARG A 31 6.20 2.76 3.78
C ARG A 31 5.12 3.24 4.75
N GLN A 32 4.15 4.02 4.27
CA GLN A 32 3.02 4.49 5.08
C GLN A 32 2.19 3.33 5.67
N HIS A 33 1.94 2.27 4.89
CA HIS A 33 1.24 1.09 5.40
C HIS A 33 2.03 0.34 6.48
N PHE A 34 3.36 0.26 6.34
CA PHE A 34 4.22 -0.34 7.37
C PHE A 34 4.25 0.50 8.66
N GLU A 35 4.48 1.81 8.57
CA GLU A 35 4.51 2.72 9.73
C GLU A 35 3.18 2.69 10.52
N ASN A 36 2.05 2.68 9.82
CA ASN A 36 0.73 2.56 10.44
C ASN A 36 0.48 1.20 11.13
N THR A 37 1.26 0.18 10.80
CA THR A 37 1.15 -1.14 11.43
C THR A 37 1.93 -1.22 12.74
N GLU A 38 3.03 -0.45 12.88
CA GLU A 38 3.89 -0.44 14.07
C GLU A 38 3.35 0.45 15.22
N HIS A 39 2.35 1.30 14.94
CA HIS A 39 1.71 2.19 15.92
C HIS A 39 0.36 1.68 16.43
N LYS A 40 0.06 0.38 16.25
CA LYS A 40 -1.11 -0.30 16.83
C LYS A 40 -0.69 -1.26 17.91
#